data_AF-A0A2K6F5W5-F1
#
_entry.id   AF-A0A2K6F5W5-F1
#
_cell.length_a   1.000
_cell.length_b   1.000
_cell.length_c   1.000
_cell.angle_alpha   90.00
_cell.angle_beta   90.00
_cell.angle_gamma   90.00
#
_symmetry.space_group_name_H-M   'P 1'
#
loop_
_entity.id
_entity.type
_entity.pdbx_description
1 polymer ?
#
loop_
_entity_poly.entity_id
_entity_poly.type
_entity_poly.pdbx_seq_one_letter_code
_entity_poly.pdbx_strand_id
1 'polypeptide(L)' 'MQPPPGMPLPPADIGPPPYEPPGHPVPQPGFIPPHINADGTYMPPGVTWAAA' A
#
# COMPACT_ATOMS: atom_id res chain seq x y z
N MET A 1 28.99 10.91 0.64
CA MET A 1 29.09 10.18 -0.65
C MET A 1 29.26 11.23 -1.73
N GLN A 2 30.43 11.29 -2.37
CA GLN A 2 30.64 12.17 -3.53
C GLN A 2 30.09 11.48 -4.78
N PRO A 3 29.28 12.15 -5.61
CA PRO A 3 28.78 11.56 -6.84
C PRO A 3 29.93 11.20 -7.80
N PRO A 4 29.72 10.23 -8.70
CA PRO A 4 30.73 9.82 -9.68
C PRO A 4 31.23 11.01 -10.52
N PRO A 5 32.55 11.11 -10.77
CA PRO A 5 33.09 12.15 -11.64
C PRO A 5 32.48 12.04 -13.05
N GLY A 6 32.04 13.17 -13.61
CA GLY A 6 31.56 13.24 -15.00
C GLY A 6 30.04 13.17 -15.19
N MET A 7 29.26 12.96 -14.12
CA MET A 7 27.80 13.15 -14.20
C MET A 7 27.44 14.60 -13.81
N PRO A 8 26.74 15.35 -14.67
CA PRO A 8 26.24 16.67 -14.28
C PRO A 8 25.26 16.48 -13.11
N LEU A 9 25.44 17.28 -12.06
CA LEU A 9 24.50 17.30 -10.95
C LEU A 9 23.18 17.88 -11.44
N PRO A 10 22.03 17.35 -10.97
CA PRO A 10 20.75 18.01 -11.22
C PRO A 10 20.80 19.44 -10.65
N PRO A 11 20.14 20.42 -11.28
CA PRO A 11 20.01 21.77 -10.74
C PRO A 11 19.50 21.72 -9.30
N ALA A 12 20.18 22.41 -8.38
CA ALA A 12 19.84 22.43 -6.96
C ALA A 12 18.47 23.09 -6.65
N ASP A 13 17.90 23.79 -7.64
CA ASP A 13 16.60 24.47 -7.56
C ASP A 13 15.43 23.57 -7.99
N ILE A 14 15.72 22.35 -8.46
CA ILE A 14 14.69 21.34 -8.67
C ILE A 14 14.55 20.60 -7.35
N GLY A 15 13.48 20.93 -6.62
CA GLY A 15 13.06 20.15 -5.46
C GLY A 15 12.89 18.67 -5.83
N PRO A 16 12.88 17.75 -4.85
CA PRO A 16 12.63 16.35 -5.14
C PRO A 16 11.35 16.22 -5.97
N PRO A 17 11.28 15.25 -6.90
CA PRO A 17 10.04 14.98 -7.62
C PRO A 17 8.91 14.74 -6.60
N PRO A 18 7.65 15.10 -6.94
CA PRO A 18 6.51 14.80 -6.08
C PRO A 18 6.51 13.32 -5.72
N TYR A 19 6.24 13.00 -4.45
CA TYR A 19 6.00 11.62 -4.07
C TYR A 19 4.67 11.16 -4.69
N GLU A 20 4.74 10.18 -5.58
CA GLU A 20 3.57 9.43 -6.01
C GLU A 20 3.37 8.27 -5.02
N PRO A 21 2.24 8.21 -4.28
CA PRO A 21 1.95 7.03 -3.46
C PRO A 21 1.95 5.80 -4.37
N PRO A 22 2.50 4.64 -3.92
CA PRO A 22 2.31 3.37 -4.61
C PRO A 22 0.84 3.27 -4.92
N GLY A 23 0.49 3.22 -6.21
CA GLY A 23 -0.90 3.20 -6.64
C GLY A 23 -1.62 2.17 -5.78
N HIS A 24 -2.63 2.61 -5.03
CA HIS A 24 -3.41 1.71 -4.17
C HIS A 24 -3.73 0.50 -5.03
N PRO A 25 -3.24 -0.72 -4.71
CA PRO A 25 -3.59 -1.87 -5.50
C PRO A 25 -5.10 -1.90 -5.50
N VAL A 26 -5.69 -1.81 -6.69
CA VAL A 26 -7.13 -1.95 -6.85
C VAL A 26 -7.45 -3.27 -6.17
N PRO A 27 -8.31 -3.31 -5.14
CA PRO A 27 -8.65 -4.56 -4.49
C PRO A 27 -9.06 -5.53 -5.60
N GLN A 28 -8.43 -6.71 -5.63
CA GLN A 28 -8.78 -7.72 -6.61
C GLN A 28 -10.31 -7.92 -6.54
N PRO A 29 -11.02 -7.97 -7.68
CA PRO A 29 -12.45 -8.23 -7.67
C PRO A 29 -12.75 -9.48 -6.82
N GLY A 30 -13.52 -9.32 -5.74
CA GLY A 30 -13.82 -10.40 -4.80
C GLY A 30 -12.87 -10.54 -3.60
N PHE A 31 -11.93 -9.60 -3.39
CA PHE A 31 -11.15 -9.56 -2.15
C PHE A 31 -12.06 -9.17 -0.97
N ILE A 32 -12.23 -10.09 -0.03
CA ILE A 32 -12.92 -9.84 1.23
C ILE A 32 -11.89 -9.98 2.37
N PRO A 33 -11.62 -8.90 3.13
CA PRO A 33 -10.69 -8.98 4.26
C PRO A 33 -11.12 -10.06 5.25
N PRO A 34 -10.17 -10.72 5.96
CA PRO A 34 -10.49 -11.86 6.84
C PRO A 34 -11.38 -11.52 8.04
N HIS A 35 -11.55 -10.24 8.35
CA HIS A 35 -12.42 -9.71 9.40
C HIS A 35 -13.73 -9.14 8.85
N ILE A 36 -14.05 -9.36 7.57
CA ILE A 36 -15.27 -8.88 6.91
C ILE A 36 -15.94 -10.09 6.24
N ASN A 37 -17.27 -10.16 6.31
CA ASN A 37 -18.06 -11.17 5.60
C ASN A 37 -18.50 -10.67 4.21
N ALA A 38 -19.06 -11.57 3.39
CA ALA A 38 -19.54 -11.25 2.04
C ALA A 38 -20.69 -10.21 1.98
N ASP A 39 -21.39 -10.03 3.09
CA ASP A 39 -22.43 -9.01 3.31
C ASP A 39 -21.86 -7.68 3.84
N GLY A 40 -20.55 -7.58 4.03
CA GLY A 40 -19.87 -6.39 4.55
C GLY A 40 -19.85 -6.28 6.08
N THR A 41 -20.33 -7.29 6.80
CA THR A 41 -20.35 -7.30 8.27
C THR A 41 -18.95 -7.56 8.83
N TYR A 42 -18.50 -6.74 9.80
CA TYR A 42 -17.25 -6.96 10.53
C TYR A 42 -17.35 -8.17 11.47
N MET A 43 -16.44 -9.14 11.33
CA MET A 43 -16.24 -10.28 12.21
C MET A 43 -14.96 -10.09 13.02
N PRO A 44 -15.04 -9.92 14.36
CA PRO A 44 -13.86 -9.82 15.18
C PRO A 44 -13.08 -11.15 15.15
N PRO A 45 -11.74 -11.10 15.09
CA PRO A 45 -10.91 -12.31 15.15
C PRO A 45 -11.16 -13.02 16.49
N GLY A 46 -11.72 -14.23 16.45
CA GLY A 46 -12.07 -15.02 17.63
C GLY A 46 -13.49 -15.58 17.66
N VAL A 47 -14.37 -15.18 16.73
CA VAL A 47 -15.67 -15.84 16.54
C VAL A 47 -15.50 -17.04 15.61
N THR A 48 -14.78 -18.07 16.08
CA THR A 48 -14.96 -19.39 15.50
C THR A 48 -16.32 -19.89 15.98
N TRP A 49 -17.25 -20.18 15.06
CA TRP A 49 -18.42 -20.99 15.40
C TRP A 49 -17.95 -22.42 15.66
N ALA A 50 -17.31 -22.63 16.81
CA ALA A 50 -17.14 -23.94 17.42
C ALA A 50 -18.38 -24.20 18.28
N ALA A 51 -19.50 -24.47 17.61
CA ALA A 51 -20.67 -25.07 18.22
C ALA A 51 -21.25 -26.09 17.23
N ALA A 52 -20.65 -27.27 17.25
CA ALA A 52 -21.28 -28.58 17.04
C ALA A 52 -20.21 -29.66 17.28
#